data_AF-A0A948I5B6-F1
#
_entry.id   AF-A0A948I5B6-F1
#
_cell.length_a   1.000
_cell.length_b   1.000
_cell.length_c   1.000
_cell.angle_alpha   90.00
_cell.angle_beta   90.00
_cell.angle_gamma   90.00
#
_symmetry.space_group_name_H-M   'P 1'
#
loop_
_entity.id
_entity.type
_entity.pdbx_description
1 polymer ?
#
loop_
_entity_poly.entity_id
_entity_poly.type
_entity_poly.pdbx_seq_one_letter_code
_entity_poly.pdbx_strand_id
1 'polypeptide(L)'
;AVEAAPALAHAIQGDPVQQVAPKVGGVTVWAVDGAPGDGNTALRRSIMRILRQRGVTLVPEVGDDTLVVLGSVAMDDLRDRKQQVTVRWTVIHPDGSEVGVVEQSNAVPAGSLDNAWGPVALYVAEAAADGITALIETVNRR
;
A
#
# COMPACT_ATOMS: atom_id res chain seq x y z
N ALA A 1 -59.08 -35.05 7.66
CA ALA A 1 -58.35 -35.43 6.43
C ALA A 1 -58.73 -34.43 5.34
N VAL A 2 -57.78 -34.14 4.44
CA VAL A 2 -57.76 -33.10 3.38
C VAL A 2 -57.46 -31.69 3.89
N GLU A 3 -56.60 -30.84 3.33
CA GLU A 3 -55.25 -30.83 2.69
C GLU A 3 -55.08 -29.36 2.19
N ALA A 4 -53.89 -28.75 2.40
CA ALA A 4 -53.26 -27.55 1.78
C ALA A 4 -54.14 -26.33 1.32
N ALA A 5 -53.82 -25.05 1.54
CA ALA A 5 -52.54 -24.33 1.53
C ALA A 5 -52.71 -22.90 2.12
N PRO A 6 -51.65 -22.19 2.56
CA PRO A 6 -51.63 -20.74 2.62
C PRO A 6 -50.85 -20.17 1.42
N ALA A 7 -51.54 -19.44 0.55
CA ALA A 7 -50.90 -18.61 -0.45
C ALA A 7 -51.40 -17.17 -0.30
N LEU A 8 -50.43 -16.26 -0.37
CA LEU A 8 -50.59 -14.82 -0.61
C LEU A 8 -51.02 -13.96 0.58
N ALA A 9 -50.02 -13.47 1.32
CA ALA A 9 -49.62 -12.06 1.24
C ALA A 9 -48.78 -11.72 2.47
N HIS A 10 -47.56 -11.21 2.28
CA HIS A 10 -47.07 -9.97 2.93
C HIS A 10 -45.61 -9.69 2.53
N ALA A 11 -45.37 -8.40 2.19
CA ALA A 11 -44.11 -7.68 2.08
C ALA A 11 -43.10 -8.20 1.03
N ILE A 12 -42.86 -7.51 -0.10
CA ILE A 12 -42.26 -6.17 -0.19
C ILE A 12 -41.16 -5.97 0.87
N GLN A 13 -40.09 -6.72 0.73
CA GLN A 13 -38.75 -6.24 1.05
C GLN A 13 -37.86 -6.74 -0.08
N GLY A 14 -37.69 -5.90 -1.10
CA GLY A 14 -36.49 -6.04 -1.92
C GLY A 14 -35.32 -5.92 -0.96
N ASP A 15 -34.44 -6.92 -0.97
CA ASP A 15 -33.21 -6.86 -0.20
C ASP A 15 -32.56 -5.50 -0.47
N PRO A 16 -32.11 -4.76 0.57
CA PRO A 16 -31.31 -3.58 0.32
C PRO A 16 -30.16 -4.07 -0.55
N VAL A 17 -30.06 -3.54 -1.78
CA VAL A 17 -28.91 -3.76 -2.63
C VAL A 17 -27.75 -3.25 -1.80
N GLN A 18 -27.05 -4.18 -1.16
CA GLN A 18 -25.89 -3.88 -0.36
C GLN A 18 -24.90 -3.40 -1.42
N GLN A 19 -24.78 -2.08 -1.56
CA GLN A 19 -23.70 -1.50 -2.34
C GLN A 19 -22.45 -1.93 -1.60
N VAL A 20 -21.90 -3.06 -2.04
CA VAL A 20 -20.56 -3.49 -1.65
C VAL A 20 -19.68 -2.36 -2.16
N ALA A 21 -19.16 -1.54 -1.24
CA ALA A 21 -18.11 -0.59 -1.59
C ALA A 21 -17.07 -1.35 -2.42
N PRO A 22 -16.51 -0.75 -3.48
CA PRO A 22 -15.59 -1.47 -4.34
C PRO A 22 -14.46 -2.02 -3.46
N LYS A 23 -14.38 -3.35 -3.37
CA LYS A 23 -13.15 -4.01 -2.90
C LYS A 23 -12.04 -3.44 -3.75
N VAL A 24 -10.95 -2.99 -3.13
CA VAL A 24 -9.79 -2.44 -3.82
C VAL A 24 -9.43 -3.39 -4.97
N GLY A 25 -9.62 -2.93 -6.20
CA GLY A 25 -9.44 -3.73 -7.42
C GLY A 25 -7.97 -3.97 -7.75
N GLY A 26 -7.10 -3.13 -7.22
CA GLY A 26 -5.66 -3.28 -7.29
C GLY A 26 -4.90 -2.19 -6.57
N VAL A 27 -3.58 -2.32 -6.56
CA VAL A 27 -2.66 -1.34 -6.02
C VAL A 27 -1.65 -0.96 -7.09
N THR A 28 -1.45 0.33 -7.29
CA THR A 28 -0.38 0.86 -8.14
C THR A 28 0.72 1.41 -7.25
N VAL A 29 1.95 0.94 -7.44
CA VAL A 29 3.13 1.53 -6.79
C VAL A 29 3.70 2.59 -7.73
N TRP A 30 3.60 3.85 -7.34
CA TRP A 30 4.10 4.96 -8.14
C TRP A 30 5.63 5.07 -8.08
N ALA A 31 6.18 6.11 -8.70
CA ALA A 31 7.59 6.44 -8.54
C ALA A 31 7.94 6.72 -7.07
N VAL A 32 9.15 6.33 -6.69
CA VAL A 32 9.77 6.71 -5.41
C VAL A 32 10.69 7.91 -5.69
N ASP A 33 10.73 8.88 -4.78
CA ASP A 33 11.57 10.07 -4.89
C ASP A 33 12.53 10.26 -3.71
N GLY A 34 13.53 11.12 -3.90
CA GLY A 34 14.47 11.56 -2.87
C GLY A 34 15.63 10.62 -2.55
N ALA A 35 15.61 9.36 -2.98
CA ALA A 35 16.70 8.44 -2.67
C ALA A 35 17.94 8.71 -3.53
N PRO A 36 19.15 8.72 -2.94
CA PRO A 36 20.40 8.78 -3.69
C PRO A 36 20.67 7.49 -4.49
N GLY A 37 21.62 7.57 -5.42
CA GLY A 37 22.05 6.42 -6.22
C GLY A 37 20.91 5.78 -7.03
N ASP A 38 20.78 4.46 -6.92
CA ASP A 38 19.70 3.69 -7.56
C ASP A 38 18.46 3.50 -6.66
N GLY A 39 18.43 4.15 -5.49
CA GLY A 39 17.48 3.88 -4.41
C GLY A 39 16.02 3.98 -4.81
N ASN A 40 15.64 4.99 -5.60
CA ASN A 40 14.26 5.17 -6.06
C ASN A 40 13.78 3.93 -6.84
N THR A 41 14.62 3.44 -7.75
CA THR A 41 14.29 2.26 -8.57
C THR A 41 14.34 0.98 -7.76
N ALA A 42 15.36 0.85 -6.89
CA ALA A 42 15.54 -0.32 -6.05
C ALA A 42 14.39 -0.51 -5.05
N LEU A 43 13.97 0.56 -4.36
CA LEU A 43 12.85 0.56 -3.41
C LEU A 43 11.54 0.23 -4.11
N ARG A 44 11.22 0.91 -5.23
CA ARG A 44 10.00 0.63 -5.99
C ARG A 44 9.93 -0.84 -6.42
N ARG A 45 11.01 -1.37 -6.99
CA ARG A 45 11.08 -2.77 -7.41
C ARG A 45 10.91 -3.73 -6.23
N SER A 46 11.57 -3.47 -5.11
CA SER A 46 11.51 -4.31 -3.93
C SER A 46 10.11 -4.31 -3.30
N ILE A 47 9.48 -3.15 -3.12
CA ILE A 47 8.14 -3.10 -2.52
C ILE A 47 7.09 -3.76 -3.41
N MET A 48 7.15 -3.56 -4.74
CA MET A 48 6.27 -4.27 -5.66
C MET A 48 6.42 -5.79 -5.55
N ARG A 49 7.66 -6.28 -5.42
CA ARG A 49 7.91 -7.71 -5.24
C ARG A 49 7.33 -8.24 -3.93
N ILE A 50 7.57 -7.55 -2.82
CA ILE A 50 7.06 -8.00 -1.51
C ILE A 50 5.53 -7.94 -1.47
N LEU A 51 4.91 -6.86 -1.94
CA LEU A 51 3.44 -6.76 -1.96
C LEU A 51 2.80 -7.89 -2.78
N ARG A 52 3.36 -8.25 -3.94
CA ARG A 52 2.92 -9.43 -4.70
C ARG A 52 3.07 -10.73 -3.91
N GLN A 53 4.18 -10.91 -3.20
CA GLN A 53 4.38 -12.08 -2.33
C GLN A 53 3.39 -12.14 -1.16
N ARG A 54 2.88 -10.99 -0.71
CA ARG A 54 1.80 -10.87 0.29
C ARG A 54 0.40 -11.02 -0.30
N GLY A 55 0.27 -11.31 -1.61
CA GLY A 55 -1.02 -11.52 -2.27
C GLY A 55 -1.72 -10.24 -2.72
N VAL A 56 -1.04 -9.08 -2.69
CA VAL A 56 -1.60 -7.83 -3.20
C VAL A 56 -1.61 -7.84 -4.73
N THR A 57 -2.79 -7.62 -5.32
CA THR A 57 -2.95 -7.44 -6.76
C THR A 57 -2.34 -6.11 -7.19
N LEU A 58 -1.24 -6.16 -7.94
CA LEU A 58 -0.64 -4.95 -8.52
C LEU A 58 -1.16 -4.71 -9.94
N VAL A 59 -1.61 -3.49 -10.20
CA VAL A 59 -2.10 -3.04 -11.51
C VAL A 59 -1.16 -1.96 -12.07
N PRO A 60 -1.04 -1.85 -13.41
CA PRO A 60 -0.15 -0.88 -14.03
C PRO A 60 -0.73 0.54 -14.11
N GLU A 61 -2.06 0.66 -14.11
CA GLU A 61 -2.79 1.91 -14.29
C GLU A 61 -3.63 2.21 -13.06
N VAL A 62 -3.88 3.50 -12.79
CA VAL A 62 -4.73 3.94 -11.69
C VAL A 62 -6.17 4.00 -12.20
N GLY A 63 -7.05 3.16 -11.65
CA GLY A 63 -8.50 3.23 -11.83
C GLY A 63 -9.22 3.69 -10.57
N ASP A 64 -10.54 3.85 -10.64
CA ASP A 64 -11.38 4.38 -9.55
C ASP A 64 -11.37 3.48 -8.28
N ASP A 65 -11.10 2.19 -8.44
CA ASP A 65 -11.00 1.19 -7.37
C ASP A 65 -9.55 0.84 -6.99
N THR A 66 -8.57 1.63 -7.47
CA THR A 66 -7.15 1.39 -7.25
C THR A 66 -6.62 2.22 -6.09
N LEU A 67 -5.81 1.62 -5.21
CA LEU A 67 -5.00 2.41 -4.26
C LEU A 67 -3.64 2.74 -4.87
N VAL A 68 -3.11 3.91 -4.55
CA VAL A 68 -1.78 4.33 -4.99
C VAL A 68 -0.83 4.35 -3.80
N VAL A 69 0.33 3.71 -3.96
CA VAL A 69 1.43 3.74 -2.99
C VAL A 69 2.50 4.69 -3.50
N LEU A 70 2.73 5.78 -2.78
CA LEU A 70 3.79 6.75 -3.01
C LEU A 70 4.93 6.48 -2.04
N GLY A 71 6.18 6.48 -2.51
CA GLY A 71 7.34 6.33 -1.63
C GLY A 71 8.23 7.57 -1.70
N SER A 72 8.72 8.05 -0.57
CA SER A 72 9.71 9.11 -0.52
C SER A 72 10.83 8.76 0.45
N VAL A 73 12.01 9.32 0.17
CA VAL A 73 13.21 9.14 0.99
C VAL A 73 13.78 10.49 1.37
N ALA A 74 14.09 10.66 2.65
CA ALA A 74 14.86 11.78 3.17
C ALA A 74 16.19 11.29 3.76
N MET A 75 17.25 12.08 3.54
CA MET A 75 18.59 11.82 4.04
C MET A 75 19.01 13.04 4.87
N ASP A 76 19.18 12.84 6.18
CA ASP A 76 19.61 13.90 7.11
C ASP A 76 20.99 13.57 7.69
N ASP A 77 21.88 14.54 7.72
CA ASP A 77 23.21 14.34 8.32
C ASP A 77 23.13 14.21 9.84
N LEU A 78 23.84 13.21 10.37
CA LEU A 78 24.03 13.00 11.80
C LEU A 78 25.51 13.23 12.18
N ARG A 79 25.78 13.27 13.49
CA ARG A 79 27.16 13.30 14.00
C ARG A 79 27.89 11.99 13.68
N ASP A 80 29.21 12.00 13.83
CA ASP A 80 30.09 10.82 13.72
C ASP A 80 30.05 10.10 12.36
N ARG A 81 29.93 10.88 11.27
CA ARG A 81 29.87 10.36 9.88
C ARG A 81 28.72 9.37 9.68
N LYS A 82 27.56 9.66 10.26
CA LYS A 82 26.31 8.92 10.05
C LYS A 82 25.30 9.81 9.33
N GLN A 83 24.33 9.17 8.70
CA GLN A 83 23.15 9.81 8.12
C GLN A 83 21.91 9.07 8.60
N GLN A 84 20.84 9.80 8.86
CA GLN A 84 19.52 9.23 9.05
C GLN A 84 18.86 9.10 7.68
N VAL A 85 18.48 7.87 7.34
CA VAL A 85 17.60 7.60 6.21
C VAL A 85 16.19 7.41 6.72
N THR A 86 15.27 8.21 6.20
CA THR A 86 13.83 8.11 6.48
C THR A 86 13.12 7.69 5.21
N VAL A 87 12.44 6.55 5.23
CA VAL A 87 11.62 6.07 4.11
C VAL A 87 10.16 6.12 4.52
N ARG A 88 9.38 6.88 3.76
CA ARG A 88 7.95 7.07 3.99
C ARG A 88 7.17 6.50 2.82
N TRP A 89 6.20 5.63 3.13
CA TRP A 89 5.23 5.11 2.18
C TRP A 89 3.86 5.68 2.51
N THR A 90 3.26 6.42 1.58
CA THR A 90 1.92 6.98 1.74
C THR A 90 0.97 6.21 0.83
N VAL A 91 -0.11 5.69 1.40
CA VAL A 91 -1.18 5.02 0.67
C VAL A 91 -2.31 6.03 0.48
N ILE A 92 -2.72 6.25 -0.76
CA ILE A 92 -3.76 7.22 -1.13
C ILE A 92 -4.81 6.57 -2.03
N HIS A 93 -5.99 7.18 -2.06
CA HIS A 93 -6.98 6.97 -3.11
C HIS A 93 -6.57 7.70 -4.41
N PRO A 94 -7.17 7.36 -5.57
CA PRO A 94 -6.88 8.00 -6.85
C PRO A 94 -7.13 9.51 -6.86
N ASP A 95 -8.08 9.98 -6.02
CA ASP A 95 -8.42 11.39 -5.86
C ASP A 95 -7.40 12.20 -5.03
N GLY A 96 -6.36 11.54 -4.53
CA GLY A 96 -5.31 12.14 -3.70
C GLY A 96 -5.58 12.11 -2.20
N SER A 97 -6.73 11.60 -1.76
CA SER A 97 -7.03 11.50 -0.32
C SER A 97 -6.20 10.41 0.36
N GLU A 98 -5.67 10.72 1.54
CA GLU A 98 -4.80 9.82 2.28
C GLU A 98 -5.58 8.71 2.99
N VAL A 99 -5.15 7.45 2.78
CA VAL A 99 -5.56 6.29 3.56
C VAL A 99 -4.71 6.18 4.82
N GLY A 100 -3.40 6.34 4.67
CA GLY A 100 -2.45 6.38 5.78
C GLY A 100 -1.00 6.26 5.34
N VAL A 101 -0.11 6.16 6.33
CA VAL A 101 1.34 6.26 6.14
C VAL A 101 2.06 5.14 6.89
N VAL A 102 3.12 4.62 6.29
CA VAL A 102 4.11 3.74 6.93
C VAL A 102 5.47 4.40 6.82
N GLU A 103 6.10 4.70 7.95
CA GLU A 103 7.38 5.40 8.00
C GLU A 103 8.42 4.58 8.76
N GLN A 104 9.65 4.56 8.24
CA GLN A 104 10.78 3.88 8.83
C GLN A 104 11.99 4.81 8.83
N SER A 105 12.73 4.84 9.93
CA SER A 105 13.95 5.64 10.07
C SER A 105 15.09 4.76 10.56
N ASN A 106 16.25 4.85 9.91
CA ASN A 106 17.46 4.14 10.32
C ASN A 106 18.69 5.03 10.22
N ALA A 107 19.64 4.87 11.14
CA ALA A 107 20.94 5.51 11.04
C ALA A 107 21.93 4.60 10.28
N VAL A 108 22.55 5.13 9.23
CA VAL A 108 23.52 4.43 8.38
C VAL A 108 24.85 5.19 8.34
N PRO A 109 25.97 4.54 8.00
CA PRO A 109 27.20 5.27 7.70
C PRO A 109 26.97 6.26 6.55
N ALA A 110 27.52 7.47 6.67
CA ALA A 110 27.37 8.49 5.65
C ALA A 110 27.92 8.01 4.30
N GLY A 111 27.16 8.27 3.24
CA GLY A 111 27.50 7.89 1.86
C GLY A 111 27.35 6.39 1.54
N SER A 112 26.97 5.55 2.51
CA SER A 112 26.80 4.11 2.28
C SER A 112 25.67 3.75 1.31
N LEU A 113 24.74 4.70 1.07
CA LEU A 113 23.59 4.55 0.18
C LEU A 113 23.70 5.41 -1.10
N ASP A 114 24.87 5.99 -1.39
CA ASP A 114 25.04 6.91 -2.54
C ASP A 114 25.00 6.22 -3.91
N ASN A 115 25.17 4.89 -3.92
CA ASN A 115 25.21 4.09 -5.14
C ASN A 115 24.11 3.02 -5.12
N ALA A 116 24.46 1.77 -4.77
CA ALA A 116 23.56 0.64 -4.87
C ALA A 116 22.81 0.37 -3.55
N TRP A 117 21.49 0.40 -3.61
CA TRP A 117 20.60 0.08 -2.48
C TRP A 117 20.24 -1.40 -2.38
N GLY A 118 20.43 -2.18 -3.45
CA GLY A 118 20.07 -3.60 -3.62
C GLY A 118 19.47 -4.32 -2.38
N PRO A 119 20.29 -4.86 -1.46
CA PRO A 119 19.80 -5.57 -0.27
C PRO A 119 19.05 -4.68 0.75
N VAL A 120 19.50 -3.44 0.94
CA VAL A 120 18.85 -2.48 1.86
C VAL A 120 17.43 -2.17 1.40
N ALA A 121 17.23 -1.95 0.10
CA ALA A 121 15.90 -1.73 -0.46
C ALA A 121 14.95 -2.91 -0.23
N LEU A 122 15.47 -4.14 -0.21
CA LEU A 122 14.68 -5.32 0.12
C LEU A 122 14.24 -5.31 1.59
N TYR A 123 15.17 -5.06 2.52
CA TYR A 123 14.82 -5.01 3.95
C TYR A 123 13.82 -3.91 4.28
N VAL A 124 13.99 -2.72 3.69
CA VAL A 124 13.03 -1.62 3.84
C VAL A 124 11.64 -2.02 3.32
N ALA A 125 11.60 -2.71 2.18
CA ALA A 125 10.35 -3.18 1.59
C ALA A 125 9.65 -4.25 2.44
N GLU A 126 10.42 -5.22 2.98
CA GLU A 126 9.90 -6.24 3.89
C GLU A 126 9.29 -5.63 5.15
N ALA A 127 9.99 -4.68 5.76
CA ALA A 127 9.53 -3.97 6.94
C ALA A 127 8.31 -3.06 6.66
N ALA A 128 8.19 -2.50 5.45
CA ALA A 128 7.05 -1.65 5.07
C ALA A 128 5.79 -2.45 4.74
N ALA A 129 5.96 -3.64 4.14
CA ALA A 129 4.88 -4.34 3.46
C ALA A 129 3.74 -4.74 4.39
N ASP A 130 4.03 -5.12 5.64
CA ASP A 130 3.00 -5.49 6.61
C ASP A 130 2.12 -4.27 6.95
N GLY A 131 2.72 -3.10 7.14
CA GLY A 131 1.98 -1.85 7.37
C GLY A 131 1.13 -1.43 6.17
N ILE A 132 1.69 -1.52 4.96
CA ILE A 132 0.95 -1.18 3.73
C ILE A 132 -0.22 -2.15 3.51
N THR A 133 -0.02 -3.44 3.74
CA THR A 133 -1.08 -4.46 3.62
C THR A 133 -2.19 -4.19 4.62
N ALA A 134 -1.85 -3.85 5.87
CA ALA A 134 -2.83 -3.47 6.88
C ALA A 134 -3.66 -2.25 6.47
N LEU A 135 -3.05 -1.22 5.87
CA LEU A 135 -3.77 -0.06 5.33
C LEU A 135 -4.74 -0.46 4.23
N ILE A 136 -4.31 -1.27 3.27
CA ILE A 136 -5.19 -1.78 2.18
C ILE A 136 -6.39 -2.54 2.77
N GLU A 137 -6.17 -3.40 3.75
CA GLU A 137 -7.24 -4.14 4.41
C GLU A 137 -8.23 -3.22 5.14
N THR A 138 -7.77 -2.09 5.69
CA THR A 138 -8.68 -1.15 6.38
C THR A 138 -9.70 -0.53 5.41
N VAL A 139 -9.32 -0.31 4.15
CA VAL A 139 -10.22 0.18 3.11
C VAL A 139 -11.23 -0.91 2.75
N ASN A 140 -10.80 -2.15 2.59
CA ASN A 140 -11.66 -3.29 2.23
C ASN A 140 -12.69 -3.68 3.31
N ARG A 141 -12.52 -3.22 4.55
CA ARG A 141 -13.45 -3.49 5.67
C ARG A 141 -14.52 -2.41 5.86
N ARG A 142 -14.40 -1.28 5.18
CA ARG A 142 -15.35 -0.16 5.22
C ARG A 142 -16.38 -0.30 4.12
#